data_AF-A0A7K9Y6K8-F1
#
_entry.id   AF-A0A7K9Y6K8-F1
#
_cell.length_a   1.000
_cell.length_b   1.000
_cell.length_c   1.000
_cell.angle_alpha   90.00
_cell.angle_beta   90.00
_cell.angle_gamma   90.00
#
_symmetry.space_group_name_H-M   'P 1'
#
loop_
_entity.id
_entity.type
_entity.pdbx_description
1 polymer ?
#
loop_
_entity_poly.entity_id
_entity_poly.type
_entity_poly.pdbx_seq_one_letter_code
_entity_poly.pdbx_strand_id
1 'polypeptide(L)'
;VATCGSNTVSLAGWWLVAASGARQLPQPSLSLHPSQGVSLGDNVTLRCHVPRSPSRVYLYRDNSPRPYRSADTERGTIDFSLVNINSDDAVKYQCQYEISGSGQTSEKSDPVELVAIGEGSGDGDWPWAVPTGSRP
;
A
#
# COMPACT_ATOMS: atom_id res chain seq x y z
N VAL A 1 24.85 -9.59 29.73
CA VAL A 1 23.50 -10.20 29.92
C VAL A 1 23.12 -9.98 31.37
N ALA A 2 21.98 -9.31 31.61
CA ALA A 2 21.24 -9.21 32.88
C ALA A 2 22.00 -8.59 34.08
N THR A 3 21.44 -7.72 34.91
CA THR A 3 20.07 -7.62 35.40
C THR A 3 19.76 -6.13 35.68
N CYS A 4 18.68 -5.58 35.09
CA CYS A 4 18.09 -4.34 35.63
C CYS A 4 16.98 -4.79 36.58
N GLY A 5 17.19 -4.57 37.88
CA GLY A 5 16.35 -5.09 38.96
C GLY A 5 14.92 -4.58 38.87
N SER A 6 13.98 -5.52 38.81
CA SER A 6 12.56 -5.26 39.06
C SER A 6 12.35 -5.04 40.55
N ASN A 7 12.20 -3.78 40.97
CA ASN A 7 11.58 -3.48 42.26
C ASN A 7 10.08 -3.43 42.06
N THR A 8 9.38 -4.47 42.50
CA THR A 8 7.92 -4.52 42.57
C THR A 8 7.45 -3.63 43.72
N VAL A 9 6.82 -2.51 43.39
CA VAL A 9 6.06 -1.71 44.35
C VAL A 9 4.60 -2.13 44.24
N SER A 10 4.11 -2.85 45.25
CA SER A 10 2.69 -3.15 45.41
C SER A 10 1.98 -1.87 45.86
N LEU A 11 1.27 -1.23 44.93
CA LEU A 11 0.31 -0.18 45.23
C LEU A 11 -1.03 -0.56 44.63
N ALA A 12 -2.07 -0.36 45.44
CA ALA A 12 -3.44 -0.80 45.21
C ALA A 12 -3.99 -0.38 43.84
N GLY A 13 -4.65 -1.32 43.15
CA GLY A 13 -5.97 -1.12 42.57
C GLY A 13 -6.18 -0.15 41.41
N TRP A 14 -5.15 0.23 40.64
CA TRP A 14 -5.33 1.00 39.40
C TRP A 14 -4.47 0.38 38.31
N TRP A 15 -5.08 -0.20 37.27
CA TRP A 15 -4.36 -0.56 36.06
C TRP A 15 -3.91 0.74 35.39
N LEU A 16 -2.71 1.21 35.69
CA LEU A 16 -2.02 2.13 34.79
C LEU A 16 -1.63 1.30 33.57
N VAL A 17 -2.43 1.40 32.51
CA VAL A 17 -1.94 1.06 31.17
C VAL A 17 -0.87 2.12 30.88
N ALA A 18 0.39 1.77 31.11
CA ALA A 18 1.49 2.52 30.54
C ALA A 18 1.34 2.37 29.02
N ALA A 19 0.71 3.34 28.38
CA ALA A 19 0.79 3.48 26.94
C ALA A 19 2.25 3.78 26.64
N SER A 20 3.03 2.74 26.35
CA SER A 20 4.32 2.85 25.69
C SER A 20 4.05 3.43 24.31
N GLY A 21 3.94 4.76 24.24
CA GLY A 21 3.75 5.50 23.02
C GLY A 21 5.00 5.39 22.16
N ALA A 22 5.18 4.25 21.48
CA ALA A 22 6.03 4.19 20.31
C ALA A 22 5.46 5.24 19.34
N ARG A 23 6.24 6.27 19.06
CA ARG A 23 5.84 7.38 18.20
C ARG A 23 5.76 6.84 16.77
N GLN A 24 4.61 6.26 16.42
CA GLN A 24 4.38 5.64 15.12
C GLN A 24 4.28 6.72 14.04
N LEU A 25 4.97 6.51 12.93
CA LEU A 25 4.90 7.43 11.80
C LEU A 25 3.51 7.35 11.14
N PRO A 26 2.95 8.48 10.67
CA PRO A 26 1.68 8.48 9.98
C PRO A 26 1.75 7.62 8.71
N GLN A 27 0.70 6.86 8.44
CA GLN A 27 0.63 5.97 7.29
C GLN A 27 0.56 6.77 5.98
N PRO A 28 1.27 6.38 4.92
CA PRO A 28 1.12 6.98 3.59
C PRO A 28 -0.18 6.49 2.92
N SER A 29 -0.64 7.20 1.88
CA SER A 29 -1.78 6.77 1.06
C SER A 29 -1.35 6.51 -0.38
N LEU A 30 -1.85 5.45 -0.98
CA LEU A 30 -1.57 5.06 -2.36
C LEU A 30 -2.81 5.27 -3.24
N SER A 31 -2.61 5.72 -4.47
CA SER A 31 -3.66 5.87 -5.47
C SER A 31 -3.20 5.35 -6.83
N LEU A 32 -4.14 4.89 -7.64
CA LEU A 32 -3.89 4.35 -8.98
C LEU A 32 -4.59 5.23 -10.02
N HIS A 33 -3.89 5.57 -11.10
CA HIS A 33 -4.42 6.33 -12.22
C HIS A 33 -4.02 5.69 -13.56
N PRO A 34 -4.96 5.46 -14.49
CA PRO A 34 -6.40 5.50 -14.28
C PRO A 34 -6.86 4.45 -13.24
N SER A 35 -7.92 4.75 -12.51
CA SER A 35 -8.45 3.86 -11.45
C SER A 35 -9.40 2.78 -11.98
N GLN A 36 -9.87 2.92 -13.22
CA GLN A 36 -10.81 2.01 -13.88
C GLN A 36 -10.51 1.94 -15.38
N GLY A 37 -10.97 0.88 -16.04
CA GLY A 37 -10.84 0.73 -17.49
C GLY A 37 -9.41 0.45 -17.96
N VAL A 38 -8.55 -0.07 -17.08
CA VAL A 38 -7.21 -0.52 -17.45
C VAL A 38 -7.33 -1.81 -18.24
N SER A 39 -6.73 -1.84 -19.42
CA SER A 39 -6.62 -3.03 -20.27
C SER A 39 -5.19 -3.58 -20.26
N LEU A 40 -5.02 -4.82 -20.69
CA LEU A 40 -3.69 -5.36 -20.93
C LEU A 40 -2.97 -4.52 -22.00
N GLY A 41 -1.69 -4.21 -21.79
CA GLY A 41 -0.90 -3.32 -22.64
C GLY A 41 -0.94 -1.85 -22.24
N ASP A 42 -1.86 -1.44 -21.36
CA ASP A 42 -1.97 -0.05 -20.91
C ASP A 42 -0.81 0.35 -19.97
N ASN A 43 -0.71 1.66 -19.75
CA ASN A 43 0.20 2.26 -18.77
C ASN A 43 -0.61 2.85 -17.62
N VAL A 44 -0.17 2.56 -16.40
CA VAL A 44 -0.80 3.09 -15.19
C VAL A 44 0.25 3.72 -14.27
N THR A 45 -0.20 4.63 -13.43
CA THR A 45 0.64 5.32 -12.46
C THR A 45 0.11 5.07 -11.05
N LEU A 46 1.00 4.56 -10.20
CA LEU A 46 0.79 4.43 -8.77
C LEU A 46 1.40 5.64 -8.07
N ARG A 47 0.55 6.49 -7.50
CA ARG A 47 0.95 7.70 -6.80
C ARG A 47 0.86 7.51 -5.29
N CYS A 48 2.01 7.57 -4.63
CA CYS A 48 2.11 7.51 -3.18
C CYS A 48 2.21 8.92 -2.59
N HIS A 49 1.32 9.22 -1.67
CA HIS A 49 1.30 10.44 -0.88
C HIS A 49 1.84 10.17 0.53
N VAL A 50 2.85 10.95 0.89
CA VAL A 50 3.57 10.86 2.16
C VAL A 50 3.32 12.14 2.96
N PRO A 51 2.77 12.04 4.18
CA PRO A 51 2.42 13.20 5.02
C PRO A 51 3.62 13.88 5.69
N ARG A 52 4.85 13.39 5.46
CA ARG A 52 6.12 13.93 5.96
C ARG A 52 7.10 14.09 4.81
N SER A 53 8.28 14.65 5.08
CA SER A 53 9.41 14.65 4.14
C SER A 53 10.15 13.31 4.24
N PRO A 54 10.04 12.41 3.25
CA PRO A 54 10.80 11.17 3.26
C PRO A 54 12.27 11.41 2.85
N SER A 55 13.13 10.42 3.11
CA SER A 55 14.39 10.22 2.37
C SER A 55 14.13 9.35 1.14
N ARG A 56 13.35 8.29 1.35
CA ARG A 56 13.10 7.24 0.38
C ARG A 56 11.66 6.74 0.51
N VAL A 57 11.05 6.43 -0.63
CA VAL A 57 9.72 5.82 -0.73
C VAL A 57 9.84 4.49 -1.45
N TYR A 58 9.15 3.49 -0.92
CA TYR A 58 9.14 2.11 -1.40
C TYR A 58 7.75 1.74 -1.91
N LEU A 59 7.70 1.04 -3.04
CA LEU A 59 6.49 0.43 -3.59
C LEU A 59 6.61 -1.09 -3.47
N TYR A 60 5.62 -1.71 -2.86
CA TYR A 60 5.51 -3.16 -2.71
C TYR A 60 4.43 -3.70 -3.63
N ARG A 61 4.65 -4.93 -4.11
CA ARG A 61 3.74 -5.69 -4.96
C ARG A 61 3.39 -7.00 -4.26
N ASP A 62 2.12 -7.36 -4.27
CA ASP A 62 1.58 -8.64 -3.78
C ASP A 62 2.07 -9.05 -2.39
N ASN A 63 2.03 -8.10 -1.45
CA ASN A 63 2.51 -8.30 -0.07
C ASN A 63 3.96 -8.80 0.06
N SER A 64 4.77 -8.66 -0.98
CA SER A 64 6.17 -9.07 -0.97
C SER A 64 6.92 -8.45 0.22
N PRO A 65 7.82 -9.21 0.87
CA PRO A 65 8.69 -8.65 1.90
C PRO A 65 9.72 -7.67 1.33
N ARG A 66 9.99 -7.72 0.01
CA ARG A 66 10.95 -6.85 -0.68
C ARG A 66 10.23 -5.78 -1.49
N PRO A 67 10.76 -4.55 -1.55
CA PRO A 67 10.21 -3.51 -2.40
C PRO A 67 10.37 -3.91 -3.87
N TYR A 68 9.32 -3.68 -4.65
CA TYR A 68 9.32 -3.82 -6.11
C TYR A 68 10.05 -2.64 -6.77
N ARG A 69 9.80 -1.41 -6.29
CA ARG A 69 10.48 -0.18 -6.72
C ARG A 69 10.75 0.72 -5.52
N SER A 70 11.71 1.62 -5.67
CA SER A 70 12.02 2.66 -4.68
C SER A 70 12.50 3.93 -5.36
N ALA A 71 12.26 5.07 -4.73
CA ALA A 71 12.79 6.35 -5.17
C ALA A 71 13.25 7.19 -3.98
N ASP A 72 14.40 7.83 -4.14
CA ASP A 72 14.87 8.87 -3.22
C ASP A 72 14.14 10.17 -3.54
N THR A 73 13.52 10.77 -2.54
CA THR A 73 12.76 12.01 -2.71
C THR A 73 12.63 12.71 -1.37
N GLU A 74 12.75 14.03 -1.37
CA GLU A 74 12.44 14.88 -0.22
C GLU A 74 11.00 15.42 -0.29
N ARG A 75 10.30 15.13 -1.39
CA ARG A 75 8.92 15.54 -1.64
C ARG A 75 7.96 14.52 -1.03
N GLY A 76 6.87 15.02 -0.47
CA GLY A 76 5.80 14.20 0.11
C GLY A 76 4.91 13.49 -0.93
N THR A 77 5.28 13.43 -2.21
CA THR A 77 4.51 12.69 -3.22
C THR A 77 5.46 12.18 -4.30
N ILE A 78 5.25 10.93 -4.72
CA ILE A 78 6.05 10.25 -5.75
C ILE A 78 5.14 9.38 -6.62
N ASP A 79 5.47 9.33 -7.90
CA ASP A 79 4.76 8.55 -8.91
C ASP A 79 5.63 7.38 -9.38
N PHE A 80 5.03 6.20 -9.42
CA PHE A 80 5.63 4.98 -9.98
C PHE A 80 4.82 4.56 -11.21
N SER A 81 5.43 4.67 -12.39
CA SER A 81 4.79 4.24 -13.63
C SER A 81 5.00 2.74 -13.88
N LEU A 82 3.91 2.03 -14.13
CA LEU A 82 3.89 0.67 -14.66
C LEU A 82 3.50 0.76 -16.13
N VAL A 83 4.30 0.13 -17.00
CA VAL A 83 4.18 0.27 -18.44
C VAL A 83 3.92 -1.11 -19.03
N ASN A 84 3.02 -1.20 -20.02
CA ASN A 84 2.58 -2.44 -20.64
C ASN A 84 2.04 -3.45 -19.61
N ILE A 85 0.95 -3.09 -18.94
CA ILE A 85 0.30 -3.94 -17.93
C ILE A 85 -0.03 -5.32 -18.50
N ASN A 86 0.36 -6.37 -17.78
CA ASN A 86 0.01 -7.76 -18.10
C ASN A 86 -0.81 -8.39 -16.98
N SER A 87 -1.24 -9.64 -17.17
CA SER A 87 -2.03 -10.38 -16.18
C SER A 87 -1.32 -10.57 -14.84
N ASP A 88 0.02 -10.67 -14.82
CA ASP A 88 0.76 -10.80 -13.58
C ASP A 88 0.72 -9.50 -12.77
N ASP A 89 0.67 -8.34 -13.43
CA ASP A 89 0.63 -7.03 -12.78
C ASP A 89 -0.72 -6.74 -12.10
N ALA A 90 -1.76 -7.53 -12.37
CA ALA A 90 -3.08 -7.40 -11.74
C ALA A 90 -3.07 -7.91 -10.28
N VAL A 91 -2.38 -7.20 -9.41
CA VAL A 91 -2.17 -7.55 -7.99
C VAL A 91 -2.33 -6.33 -7.09
N LYS A 92 -2.12 -6.54 -5.79
CA LYS A 92 -2.20 -5.49 -4.77
C LYS A 92 -0.86 -4.76 -4.62
N TYR A 93 -0.93 -3.44 -4.56
CA TYR A 93 0.21 -2.57 -4.33
C TYR A 93 0.05 -1.81 -3.02
N GLN A 94 1.16 -1.57 -2.33
CA GLN A 94 1.23 -0.78 -1.10
C GLN A 94 2.49 0.07 -1.12
N CYS A 95 2.46 1.27 -0.52
CA CYS A 95 3.66 2.08 -0.36
C CYS A 95 4.07 2.28 1.10
N GLN A 96 5.36 2.53 1.31
CA GLN A 96 5.98 2.76 2.61
C GLN A 96 7.05 3.84 2.45
N TYR A 97 7.38 4.59 3.49
CA TYR A 97 8.44 5.58 3.42
C TYR A 97 9.36 5.55 4.63
N GLU A 98 10.58 6.04 4.42
CA GLU A 98 11.61 6.23 5.44
C GLU A 98 11.87 7.73 5.64
N ILE A 99 12.17 8.13 6.88
CA ILE A 99 12.53 9.52 7.21
C ILE A 99 14.04 9.68 7.30
N SER A 100 14.56 10.71 6.61
CA SER A 100 15.96 11.14 6.66
C SER A 100 16.50 11.26 8.08
N GLY A 101 17.68 10.67 8.31
CA GLY A 101 18.44 10.80 9.56
C GLY A 101 17.95 9.98 10.76
N SER A 102 16.70 9.52 10.75
CA SER A 102 16.13 8.71 11.86
C SER A 102 16.20 7.20 11.62
N GLY A 103 16.29 6.77 10.35
CA GLY A 103 16.15 5.37 9.96
C GLY A 103 14.78 4.76 10.27
N GLN A 104 13.82 5.57 10.72
CA GLN A 104 12.47 5.13 11.01
C GLN A 104 11.69 4.96 9.71
N THR A 105 10.95 3.86 9.62
CA THR A 105 10.10 3.53 8.48
C THR A 105 8.63 3.55 8.94
N SER A 106 7.74 4.02 8.07
CA SER A 106 6.30 4.00 8.33
C SER A 106 5.72 2.59 8.25
N GLU A 107 4.47 2.42 8.68
CA GLU A 107 3.67 1.29 8.21
C GLU A 107 3.40 1.39 6.70
N LYS A 108 3.02 0.28 6.08
CA LYS A 108 2.57 0.25 4.68
C LYS A 108 1.20 0.93 4.55
N SER A 109 0.93 1.55 3.40
CA SER A 109 -0.38 2.10 3.05
C SER A 109 -1.45 1.02 2.98
N ASP A 110 -2.72 1.43 2.95
CA ASP A 110 -3.78 0.54 2.51
C ASP A 110 -3.48 0.01 1.09
N PRO A 111 -3.84 -1.25 0.80
CA PRO A 111 -3.56 -1.86 -0.48
C PRO A 111 -4.47 -1.30 -1.58
N VAL A 112 -3.88 -1.04 -2.75
CA VAL A 112 -4.60 -0.70 -3.98
C VAL A 112 -4.49 -1.86 -4.95
N GLU A 113 -5.63 -2.39 -5.39
CA GLU A 113 -5.69 -3.50 -6.33
C GLU A 113 -5.71 -2.98 -7.77
N LEU A 114 -4.75 -3.42 -8.57
CA LEU A 114 -4.76 -3.19 -10.01
C LEU A 114 -5.56 -4.32 -10.67
N VAL A 115 -6.63 -3.96 -11.38
CA VAL A 115 -7.42 -4.91 -12.17
C VAL A 115 -7.30 -4.51 -13.63
N ALA A 116 -6.95 -5.47 -14.48
CA ALA A 116 -6.85 -5.28 -15.92
C ALA A 116 -7.89 -6.12 -16.65
N ILE A 117 -8.54 -5.52 -17.66
CA ILE A 117 -9.46 -6.22 -18.55
C ILE A 117 -8.63 -6.92 -19.61
N GLY A 118 -8.78 -8.24 -19.71
CA GLY A 118 -8.22 -9.00 -20.81
C GLY A 118 -9.02 -8.73 -22.09
N GLU A 119 -8.33 -8.55 -23.20
CA GLU A 119 -8.97 -8.56 -24.52
C GLU A 119 -9.43 -9.99 -24.80
N GLY A 120 -10.64 -10.30 -24.34
CA GLY A 120 -11.29 -11.56 -24.64
C GLY A 120 -11.55 -11.59 -26.13
N SER A 121 -10.78 -12.39 -26.86
CA SER A 121 -11.21 -12.88 -28.16
C SER A 121 -12.60 -13.47 -27.95
N GLY A 122 -13.62 -12.79 -28.48
CA GLY A 122 -15.02 -13.07 -28.16
C GLY A 122 -15.41 -14.47 -28.59
N ASP A 123 -15.49 -15.39 -27.63
CA ASP A 123 -16.23 -16.65 -27.70
C ASP A 123 -16.22 -17.27 -26.28
N GLY A 124 -17.29 -17.04 -25.50
CA GLY A 124 -17.52 -17.72 -24.22
C GLY A 124 -17.97 -16.82 -23.06
N ASP A 125 -19.28 -16.73 -22.89
CA ASP A 125 -20.04 -16.64 -21.62
C ASP A 125 -19.31 -16.05 -20.39
N TRP A 126 -19.49 -14.75 -20.14
CA TRP A 126 -19.12 -14.11 -18.86
C TRP A 126 -20.37 -13.89 -18.00
N PRO A 127 -20.39 -14.32 -16.71
CA PRO A 127 -21.60 -14.38 -15.89
C PRO A 127 -22.14 -13.02 -15.40
N TRP A 128 -21.55 -11.88 -15.81
CA TRP A 128 -22.01 -10.55 -15.37
C TRP A 128 -22.97 -9.87 -16.36
N ALA A 129 -23.26 -10.48 -17.51
CA ALA A 129 -24.37 -10.05 -18.34
C ALA A 129 -25.68 -10.46 -17.65
N VAL A 130 -26.24 -9.59 -16.83
CA VAL A 130 -27.65 -9.66 -16.43
C VAL A 130 -28.45 -8.95 -17.53
N PRO A 131 -29.21 -9.65 -18.39
CA PRO A 131 -30.21 -9.00 -19.22
C PRO A 131 -31.39 -8.71 -18.28
N THR A 132 -31.49 -7.47 -17.84
CA THR A 132 -32.70 -6.97 -17.22
C THR A 132 -33.82 -6.98 -18.26
N GLY A 133 -34.94 -7.60 -17.89
CA GLY A 133 -36.25 -7.18 -18.37
C GLY A 133 -36.76 -7.85 -19.64
N SER A 134 -37.51 -8.92 -19.45
CA SER A 134 -38.53 -9.41 -20.35
C SER A 134 -39.74 -8.46 -20.41
N ARG A 135 -40.10 -8.05 -21.65
CA ARG A 135 -41.45 -7.69 -22.17
C ARG A 135 -42.18 -6.45 -21.59
N PRO A 136 -43.05 -5.80 -22.38
CA PRO A 136 -44.27 -6.39 -22.97
C PRO A 136 -44.20 -6.83 -24.43
#